data_AF-A0A954KUY9-F1
#
_entry.id   AF-A0A954KUY9-F1
#
_cell.length_a   1.000
_cell.length_b   1.000
_cell.length_c   1.000
_cell.angle_alpha   90.00
_cell.angle_beta   90.00
_cell.angle_gamma   90.00
#
_symmetry.space_group_name_H-M   'P 1'
#
loop_
_entity.id
_entity.type
_entity.pdbx_description
1 polymer ?
#
loop_
_entity_poly.entity_id
_entity_poly.type
_entity_poly.pdbx_seq_one_letter_code
_entity_poly.pdbx_strand_id
1 'polypeptide(L)'
;PLNQLISERLQIESIALRRIHVHYHVSRSGAEFTIRDDGPGFDVASLWQDDSSGLHNYEGNRGLTLMKSVMDSVEFNDLGNEVRLTKMAVPAATA
;
A
#
# COMPACT_ATOMS: atom_id res chain seq x y z
N PRO A 1 -16.28 -18.53 8.41
CA PRO A 1 -16.59 -17.52 7.35
C PRO A 1 -15.86 -16.20 7.68
N LEU A 2 -15.57 -15.33 6.69
CA LEU A 2 -14.79 -14.10 6.90
C LEU A 2 -15.31 -13.23 8.05
N ASN A 3 -16.63 -13.02 8.13
CA ASN A 3 -17.25 -12.22 9.19
C ASN A 3 -17.01 -12.77 10.60
N GLN A 4 -16.97 -14.11 10.75
CA GLN A 4 -16.67 -14.74 12.04
C GLN A 4 -15.20 -14.48 12.45
N LEU A 5 -14.27 -14.62 11.50
CA LEU A 5 -12.85 -14.35 11.75
C LEU A 5 -12.60 -12.88 12.10
N ILE A 6 -13.31 -11.95 11.46
CA ILE A 6 -13.25 -10.52 11.79
C ILE A 6 -13.73 -10.30 13.23
N SER A 7 -14.89 -10.85 13.60
CA SER A 7 -15.43 -10.73 14.95
C SER A 7 -14.48 -11.29 16.02
N GLU A 8 -13.88 -12.46 15.77
CA GLU A 8 -12.87 -13.05 16.67
C GLU A 8 -11.64 -12.15 16.82
N ARG A 9 -11.13 -11.59 15.72
CA ARG A 9 -9.96 -10.68 15.75
C ARG A 9 -10.24 -9.36 16.45
N LEU A 10 -11.46 -8.84 16.38
CA LEU A 10 -11.86 -7.61 17.09
C LEU A 10 -11.93 -7.79 18.61
N GLN A 11 -11.93 -9.01 19.13
CA GLN A 11 -11.85 -9.29 20.57
C GLN A 11 -10.41 -9.41 21.10
N ILE A 12 -9.41 -9.44 20.21
CA ILE A 12 -8.00 -9.56 20.59
C ILE A 12 -7.43 -8.14 20.71
N GLU A 13 -7.13 -7.69 21.92
CA GLU A 13 -6.68 -6.30 22.19
C GLU A 13 -5.51 -5.86 21.29
N SER A 14 -4.51 -6.72 21.11
CA SER A 14 -3.32 -6.44 20.27
C SER A 14 -3.62 -6.30 18.77
N ILE A 15 -4.82 -6.70 18.33
CA ILE A 15 -5.31 -6.52 16.96
C ILE A 15 -6.33 -5.39 16.92
N ALA A 16 -7.27 -5.36 17.86
CA ALA A 16 -8.34 -4.38 17.94
C ALA A 16 -7.85 -2.94 18.14
N LEU A 17 -6.70 -2.75 18.79
CA LEU A 17 -6.10 -1.44 19.01
C LEU A 17 -5.24 -0.95 17.84
N ARG A 18 -4.91 -1.80 16.86
CA ARG A 18 -4.06 -1.43 15.72
C ARG A 18 -4.70 -0.30 14.93
N ARG A 19 -3.86 0.63 14.47
CA ARG A 19 -4.29 1.77 13.65
C ARG A 19 -3.66 1.73 12.28
N ILE A 20 -4.33 2.40 11.35
CA ILE A 20 -3.74 2.84 10.09
C ILE A 20 -3.35 4.30 10.27
N HIS A 21 -2.09 4.59 9.98
CA HIS A 21 -1.51 5.92 9.99
C HIS A 21 -1.40 6.40 8.55
N VAL A 22 -1.97 7.56 8.27
CA VAL A 22 -1.94 8.15 6.93
C VAL A 22 -1.31 9.54 7.05
N HIS A 23 -0.19 9.72 6.38
CA HIS A 23 0.47 11.00 6.20
C HIS A 23 0.43 11.36 4.72
N TYR A 24 0.26 12.64 4.43
CA TYR A 24 0.29 13.11 3.05
C TYR A 24 0.89 14.50 2.95
N HIS A 25 1.54 14.75 1.83
CA HIS A 25 1.99 16.05 1.42
C HIS A 25 1.57 16.27 -0.03
N VAL A 26 0.82 17.34 -0.29
CA VAL A 26 0.36 17.69 -1.64
C VAL A 26 0.79 19.11 -1.94
N SER A 27 1.41 19.29 -3.10
CA SER A 27 1.91 20.57 -3.57
C SER A 27 1.74 20.69 -5.09
N ARG A 28 2.23 21.80 -5.67
CA ARG A 28 2.24 21.99 -7.12
C ARG A 28 3.21 21.05 -7.85
N SER A 29 4.21 20.51 -7.16
CA SER A 29 5.16 19.57 -7.77
C SER A 29 4.65 18.13 -7.77
N GLY A 30 3.63 17.82 -6.97
CA GLY A 30 3.08 16.47 -6.87
C GLY A 30 2.41 16.19 -5.53
N ALA A 31 2.13 14.91 -5.30
CA ALA A 31 1.56 14.37 -4.08
C ALA A 31 2.40 13.19 -3.58
N GLU A 32 2.64 13.14 -2.28
CA GLU A 32 3.22 12.02 -1.57
C GLU A 32 2.23 11.55 -0.50
N PHE A 33 2.02 10.23 -0.43
CA PHE A 33 1.21 9.59 0.59
C PHE A 33 2.06 8.53 1.28
N THR A 34 2.06 8.51 2.61
CA THR A 34 2.66 7.43 3.40
C THR A 34 1.56 6.77 4.22
N ILE A 35 1.36 5.47 4.00
CA ILE A 35 0.34 4.66 4.67
C ILE A 35 1.07 3.59 5.47
N ARG A 36 0.90 3.58 6.79
CA ARG A 36 1.50 2.60 7.72
C ARG A 36 0.44 1.91 8.56
N ASP A 37 0.57 0.62 8.78
CA ASP A 37 -0.24 -0.12 9.76
C ASP A 37 0.61 -0.64 10.94
N ASP A 38 -0.05 -0.98 12.05
CA ASP A 38 0.60 -1.55 13.24
C ASP A 38 0.67 -3.09 13.21
N GLY A 39 0.58 -3.68 12.02
CA GLY A 39 0.70 -5.10 11.78
C GLY A 39 2.16 -5.57 11.66
N PRO A 40 2.35 -6.89 11.50
CA PRO A 40 3.68 -7.50 11.42
C PRO A 40 4.40 -7.23 10.09
N GLY A 41 3.75 -6.57 9.12
CA GLY A 41 4.26 -6.38 7.77
C GLY A 41 4.28 -7.67 6.94
N PHE A 42 4.99 -7.63 5.81
CA PHE A 42 5.12 -8.73 4.87
C PHE A 42 6.45 -8.66 4.10
N ASP A 43 6.86 -9.79 3.52
CA ASP A 43 8.09 -9.86 2.73
C ASP A 43 7.96 -9.09 1.40
N VAL A 44 8.44 -7.84 1.41
CA VAL A 44 8.43 -6.95 0.25
C VAL A 44 9.23 -7.52 -0.91
N ALA A 45 10.34 -8.23 -0.64
CA ALA A 45 11.21 -8.75 -1.70
C ALA A 45 10.49 -9.82 -2.54
N SER A 46 9.58 -10.57 -1.92
CA SER A 46 8.76 -11.57 -2.61
C SER A 46 7.74 -10.97 -3.60
N LEU A 47 7.32 -9.71 -3.40
CA LEU A 47 6.32 -9.05 -4.26
C LEU A 47 6.81 -8.75 -5.68
N TRP A 48 8.14 -8.63 -5.86
CA TRP A 48 8.76 -8.19 -7.11
C TRP A 48 9.25 -9.34 -7.98
N GLN A 49 9.24 -10.56 -7.44
CA GLN A 49 9.74 -11.75 -8.14
C GLN A 49 8.70 -12.36 -9.11
N ASP A 50 7.41 -12.02 -8.96
CA ASP A 50 6.32 -12.61 -9.73
C ASP A 50 5.86 -11.73 -10.92
N ASP A 51 6.83 -11.23 -11.70
CA ASP A 51 6.56 -10.44 -12.93
C ASP A 51 6.23 -11.35 -14.15
N SER A 52 6.40 -12.66 -14.01
CA SER A 52 6.29 -13.62 -15.12
C SER A 52 4.94 -14.34 -15.26
N SER A 53 4.06 -14.28 -14.25
CA SER A 53 2.77 -15.00 -14.26
C SER A 53 1.55 -14.13 -14.56
N GLY A 54 1.75 -12.82 -14.70
CA GLY A 54 0.66 -11.86 -14.83
C GLY A 54 0.01 -11.59 -13.47
N LEU A 55 0.35 -10.45 -12.87
CA LEU A 55 -0.21 -9.93 -11.61
C LEU A 55 -1.76 -9.89 -11.54
N HIS A 56 -2.45 -10.17 -12.64
CA HIS A 56 -3.91 -10.17 -12.77
C HIS A 56 -4.62 -11.34 -12.05
N ASN A 57 -3.94 -12.46 -11.81
CA ASN A 57 -4.62 -13.71 -11.43
C ASN A 57 -4.57 -14.07 -9.93
N TYR A 58 -3.82 -13.34 -9.10
CA TYR A 58 -3.85 -13.57 -7.65
C TYR A 58 -4.98 -12.75 -7.00
N GLU A 59 -5.97 -13.44 -6.45
CA GLU A 59 -6.95 -12.87 -5.52
C GLU A 59 -6.20 -12.22 -4.33
N GLY A 60 -5.91 -10.92 -4.42
CA GLY A 60 -5.16 -10.18 -3.39
C GLY A 60 -4.22 -9.11 -3.92
N ASN A 61 -3.71 -9.23 -5.16
CA ASN A 61 -2.65 -8.34 -5.66
C ASN A 61 -3.13 -7.10 -6.42
N ARG A 62 -4.46 -6.90 -6.52
CA ARG A 62 -5.07 -5.77 -7.24
C ARG A 62 -4.61 -4.42 -6.70
N GLY A 63 -4.42 -4.30 -5.39
CA GLY A 63 -3.93 -3.07 -4.75
C GLY A 63 -2.52 -2.73 -5.22
N LEU A 64 -1.62 -3.71 -5.28
CA LEU A 64 -0.25 -3.50 -5.74
C LEU A 64 -0.20 -3.13 -7.23
N THR A 65 -0.98 -3.81 -8.07
CA THR A 65 -1.10 -3.44 -9.49
C THR A 65 -1.60 -2.01 -9.66
N LEU A 66 -2.63 -1.60 -8.90
CA LEU A 66 -3.16 -0.25 -8.96
C LEU A 66 -2.14 0.80 -8.51
N MET A 67 -1.42 0.56 -7.42
CA MET A 67 -0.37 1.47 -6.97
C MET A 67 0.71 1.63 -8.04
N LYS A 68 1.19 0.53 -8.63
CA LYS A 68 2.20 0.55 -9.71
C LYS A 68 1.72 1.22 -11.00
N SER A 69 0.43 1.10 -11.34
CA SER A 69 -0.11 1.66 -12.59
C SER A 69 -0.42 3.14 -12.49
N VAL A 70 -0.71 3.65 -11.30
CA VAL A 70 -1.13 5.04 -11.08
C VAL A 70 0.02 5.91 -10.61
N MET A 71 0.82 5.43 -9.66
CA MET A 71 1.86 6.21 -9.00
C MET A 71 3.17 6.18 -9.80
N ASP A 72 4.01 7.20 -9.63
CA ASP A 72 5.32 7.27 -10.28
C ASP A 72 6.40 6.55 -9.44
N SER A 73 6.26 6.53 -8.10
CA SER A 73 7.04 5.66 -7.22
C SER A 73 6.16 4.97 -6.16
N VAL A 74 6.56 3.75 -5.82
CA VAL A 74 5.97 2.91 -4.76
C VAL A 74 7.11 2.29 -3.98
N GLU A 75 7.28 2.70 -2.72
CA GLU A 75 8.39 2.29 -1.87
C GLU A 75 7.84 1.74 -0.56
N PHE A 76 8.20 0.52 -0.21
CA PHE A 76 7.85 -0.07 1.08
C PHE A 76 9.02 0.07 2.05
N ASN A 77 8.74 0.12 3.35
CA ASN A 77 9.78 -0.03 4.36
C ASN A 77 10.24 -1.50 4.47
N ASP A 78 11.36 -1.73 5.15
CA ASP A 78 11.96 -3.08 5.29
C ASP A 78 11.04 -4.10 5.96
N LEU A 79 10.20 -3.65 6.90
CA LEU A 79 9.22 -4.50 7.59
C LEU A 79 8.03 -4.86 6.67
N GLY A 80 7.73 -4.05 5.66
CA GLY A 80 6.59 -4.20 4.79
C GLY A 80 5.26 -3.80 5.42
N ASN A 81 5.23 -2.93 6.42
CA ASN A 81 3.98 -2.39 7.00
C ASN A 81 3.78 -0.90 6.72
N GLU A 82 4.67 -0.29 5.94
CA GLU A 82 4.56 1.08 5.46
C GLU A 82 4.80 1.13 3.97
N VAL A 83 3.99 1.90 3.25
CA VAL A 83 4.19 2.22 1.83
C VAL A 83 4.18 3.73 1.63
N ARG A 84 5.16 4.23 0.89
CA ARG A 84 5.25 5.59 0.37
C ARG A 84 4.88 5.56 -1.11
N LEU A 85 3.92 6.40 -1.49
CA LEU A 85 3.38 6.52 -2.83
C LEU A 85 3.59 7.94 -3.33
N THR A 86 4.31 8.09 -4.43
CA THR A 86 4.63 9.40 -4.99
C THR A 86 4.01 9.56 -6.37
N LYS A 87 3.30 10.66 -6.59
CA LYS A 87 2.82 11.09 -7.90
C LYS A 87 3.32 12.49 -8.21
N MET A 88 4.09 12.63 -9.27
CA MET A 88 4.57 13.91 -9.77
C MET A 88 3.45 14.63 -10.52
N ALA A 89 3.37 15.95 -10.33
CA ALA A 89 2.48 16.76 -11.14
C ALA A 89 2.96 16.73 -12.60
N VAL A 90 2.01 16.51 -13.53
CA VAL A 90 2.31 16.70 -14.95
C VAL A 90 2.49 18.22 -15.16
N PRO A 91 3.62 18.68 -15.72
CA PRO A 91 3.77 20.09 -16.05
C PRO A 91 2.60 20.54 -16.92
N ALA A 92 1.98 21.67 -16.59
CA ALA A 92 1.01 22.27 -17.49
C ALA A 92 1.71 22.48 -18.84
N ALA A 93 1.13 21.96 -19.92
CA ALA A 93 1.67 22.15 -21.26
C ALA A 93 1.90 23.66 -21.45
N THR A 94 3.15 24.04 -21.73
CA THR A 94 3.46 25.40 -22.17
C THR A 94 2.69 25.63 -23.46
N ALA A 95 1.64 26.45 -23.36
CA ALA A 95 0.86 26.95 -24.49
C ALA A 95 1.71 27.86 -25.38
#